data_AF-A0A2U1URZ8-F1
#
_entry.id   AF-A0A2U1URZ8-F1
#
_cell.length_a   1.000
_cell.length_b   1.000
_cell.length_c   1.000
_cell.angle_alpha   90.00
_cell.angle_beta   90.00
_cell.angle_gamma   90.00
#
_symmetry.space_group_name_H-M   'P 1'
#
loop_
_entity.id
_entity.type
_entity.pdbx_description
1 polymer ?
#
loop_
_entity_poly.entity_id
_entity_poly.type
_entity_poly.pdbx_seq_one_letter_code
_entity_poly.pdbx_strand_id
1 'polypeptide(L)'
;MGTLKETLVFVQDDNVRLHRYEIYKSDYKEGYFAVIYTQQTVFSHDVAVVTWGIDNPYWRLKSHYIPNARMECEAHWKKTYLTLIA
;
A
#
# COMPACT_ATOMS: atom_id res chain seq x y z
N MET A 1 17.05 -2.27 5.13
CA MET A 1 16.75 -1.01 4.41
C MET A 1 16.58 -1.32 2.93
N GLY A 2 15.75 -0.54 2.24
CA GLY A 2 15.49 -0.70 0.81
C GLY A 2 15.33 0.66 0.17
N THR A 3 15.58 0.73 -1.14
CA THR A 3 15.43 1.96 -1.92
C THR A 3 14.00 2.09 -2.44
N LEU A 4 13.28 3.17 -2.09
CA LEU A 4 11.95 3.46 -2.64
C LEU A 4 12.05 3.62 -4.16
N LYS A 5 11.16 2.95 -4.90
CA LYS A 5 11.11 3.01 -6.36
C LYS A 5 9.81 3.56 -6.90
N GLU A 6 8.70 3.27 -6.25
CA GLU A 6 7.40 3.71 -6.69
C GLU A 6 6.42 3.83 -5.51
N THR A 7 5.52 4.79 -5.60
CA THR A 7 4.40 4.94 -4.67
C THR A 7 3.11 4.90 -5.48
N LEU A 8 2.19 4.04 -5.08
CA LEU A 8 0.84 3.90 -5.65
C LEU A 8 -0.18 4.32 -4.60
N VAL A 9 -1.26 4.98 -5.04
CA VAL A 9 -2.39 5.33 -4.18
C VAL A 9 -3.66 4.81 -4.82
N PHE A 10 -4.43 4.05 -4.05
CA PHE A 10 -5.70 3.46 -4.46
C PHE A 10 -6.84 4.00 -3.60
N VAL A 11 -8.01 4.17 -4.20
CA VAL A 11 -9.23 4.66 -3.54
C VAL A 11 -10.19 3.49 -3.40
N GLN A 12 -10.70 3.24 -2.19
CA GLN A 12 -11.74 2.23 -1.97
C GLN A 12 -13.13 2.82 -2.34
N ASP A 13 -14.03 1.99 -2.90
CA ASP A 13 -15.25 2.38 -3.66
C ASP A 13 -16.28 3.29 -2.98
N ASP A 14 -16.13 3.63 -1.69
CA ASP A 14 -16.94 4.67 -1.05
C ASP A 14 -16.26 6.05 -1.03
N ASN A 15 -15.07 6.19 -1.65
CA ASN A 15 -14.16 7.35 -1.55
C ASN A 15 -13.72 7.70 -0.11
N VAL A 16 -14.03 6.86 0.88
CA VAL A 16 -13.75 7.15 2.30
C VAL A 16 -12.35 6.69 2.72
N ARG A 17 -11.77 5.69 2.04
CA ARG A 17 -10.48 5.10 2.43
C ARG A 17 -9.50 5.10 1.28
N LEU A 18 -8.29 5.59 1.56
CA LEU A 18 -7.16 5.52 0.66
C LEU A 18 -6.17 4.46 1.14
N HIS A 19 -5.59 3.71 0.21
CA HIS A 19 -4.48 2.80 0.45
C HIS A 19 -3.26 3.29 -0.30
N ARG A 20 -2.12 3.35 0.38
CA ARG A 20 -0.84 3.72 -0.23
C ARG A 20 0.10 2.52 -0.22
N TYR A 21 0.67 2.21 -1.36
CA TYR A 21 1.66 1.15 -1.53
C TYR A 21 2.98 1.80 -1.90
N GLU A 22 3.99 1.64 -1.07
CA GLU A 22 5.35 2.08 -1.37
C GLU A 22 6.18 0.85 -1.73
N ILE A 23 6.63 0.76 -2.98
CA ILE A 23 7.44 -0.35 -3.50
C ILE A 23 8.91 -0.02 -3.33
N TYR A 24 9.61 -0.85 -2.57
CA TYR A 24 11.02 -0.75 -2.29
C TYR A 24 11.79 -1.88 -2.99
N LYS A 25 12.95 -1.56 -3.55
CA LYS A 25 13.96 -2.56 -3.88
C LYS A 25 14.75 -2.87 -2.61
N SER A 26 14.84 -4.13 -2.21
CA SER A 26 15.64 -4.48 -1.05
C SER A 26 17.13 -4.38 -1.37
N ASP A 27 17.91 -3.79 -0.46
CA ASP A 27 19.36 -3.66 -0.63
C ASP A 27 20.10 -4.92 -0.12
N TYR A 28 19.43 -5.75 0.68
CA TYR A 28 19.99 -6.93 1.35
C TYR A 28 19.46 -8.26 0.81
N LYS A 29 18.32 -8.22 0.11
CA LYS A 29 17.66 -9.39 -0.47
C LYS A 29 17.38 -9.08 -1.93
N GLU A 30 17.48 -10.07 -2.80
CA GLU A 30 17.04 -9.87 -4.18
C GLU A 30 15.53 -9.62 -4.22
N GLY A 31 15.14 -8.68 -5.07
CA GLY A 31 13.76 -8.37 -5.39
C GLY A 31 13.16 -7.16 -4.67
N TYR A 32 11.84 -7.11 -4.69
CA TYR A 32 11.05 -5.97 -4.20
C TYR A 32 10.12 -6.38 -3.07
N PHE A 33 9.74 -5.39 -2.27
CA PHE A 33 8.69 -5.51 -1.29
C PHE A 33 7.87 -4.23 -1.28
N ALA A 34 6.60 -4.31 -0.87
CA ALA A 34 5.76 -3.15 -0.66
C ALA A 34 5.54 -2.92 0.83
N VAL A 35 5.54 -1.65 1.24
CA VAL A 35 4.94 -1.20 2.50
C VAL A 35 3.55 -0.69 2.18
N ILE A 36 2.54 -1.24 2.84
CA ILE A 36 1.14 -0.92 2.62
C ILE A 36 0.66 -0.07 3.78
N TYR A 37 0.06 1.07 3.45
CA TYR A 37 -0.55 1.98 4.41
C TYR A 37 -2.03 2.14 4.10
N THR A 38 -2.80 2.41 5.14
CA THR A 38 -4.20 2.81 5.03
C THR A 38 -4.36 4.18 5.67
N GLN A 39 -5.09 5.06 5.00
CA GLN A 39 -5.41 6.37 5.52
C GLN A 39 -6.45 6.23 6.64
N GLN A 40 -6.21 6.89 7.77
CA GLN A 40 -7.10 6.92 8.91
C GLN A 40 -7.25 8.35 9.40
N THR A 41 -8.48 8.74 9.71
CA THR A 41 -8.76 9.99 10.39
C THR A 41 -8.83 9.72 11.88
N VAL A 42 -7.93 10.31 12.65
CA VAL A 42 -7.89 10.25 14.10
C VAL A 42 -8.53 11.52 14.64
N PHE A 43 -9.54 11.37 15.47
CA PHE A 43 -10.20 12.47 16.15
C PHE A 43 -9.64 12.61 17.56
N SER A 44 -9.15 13.80 17.92
CA SER A 44 -8.73 14.14 19.27
C SER A 44 -9.31 15.49 19.65
N HIS A 45 -10.24 15.50 20.61
CA HIS A 45 -11.02 16.68 20.99
C HIS A 45 -11.72 17.30 19.76
N ASP A 46 -11.44 18.57 19.48
CA ASP A 46 -12.00 19.32 18.35
C ASP A 46 -11.13 19.24 17.07
N VAL A 47 -10.11 18.39 17.06
CA VAL A 47 -9.17 18.26 15.93
C VAL A 47 -9.32 16.90 15.26
N ALA A 48 -9.51 16.92 13.94
CA ALA A 48 -9.40 15.76 13.08
C ALA A 48 -8.03 15.77 12.38
N VAL A 49 -7.23 14.71 12.56
CA VAL A 49 -5.94 14.55 11.91
C VAL A 49 -6.01 13.37 10.94
N VAL A 50 -5.67 13.62 9.68
CA VAL A 50 -5.55 12.57 8.67
C VAL A 50 -4.14 12.01 8.70
N THR A 51 -4.02 10.71 8.93
CA THR A 51 -2.73 10.01 9.10
C THR A 51 -2.66 8.76 8.23
N TRP A 52 -1.44 8.29 7.97
CA TRP A 52 -1.20 7.01 7.31
C TRP A 52 -0.77 5.98 8.36
N GLY A 53 -1.62 4.99 8.61
CA GLY A 53 -1.27 3.83 9.42
C GLY A 53 -0.61 2.76 8.57
N ILE A 54 0.44 2.11 9.07
CA ILE A 54 1.06 0.96 8.40
C ILE A 54 0.12 -0.25 8.57
N ASP A 55 -0.40 -0.77 7.46
CA ASP A 55 -1.21 -1.98 7.41
C ASP A 55 -0.32 -3.22 7.23
N ASN A 56 0.67 -3.14 6.33
CA ASN A 56 1.67 -4.19 6.15
C ASN A 56 3.08 -3.58 5.99
N PRO A 57 4.00 -3.83 6.93
CA PRO A 57 5.34 -3.25 6.88
C PRO A 57 6.26 -3.92 5.85
N TYR A 58 5.94 -5.13 5.37
CA TYR A 58 6.79 -5.87 4.46
C TYR A 58 6.01 -6.93 3.67
N TRP A 59 5.35 -6.51 2.60
CA TRP A 59 4.71 -7.42 1.67
C TRP A 59 5.67 -7.80 0.54
N ARG A 60 6.20 -9.03 0.57
CA ARG A 60 7.16 -9.51 -0.42
C ARG A 60 6.51 -9.64 -1.81
N LEU A 61 7.09 -8.99 -2.80
CA LEU A 61 6.67 -9.10 -4.20
C LEU A 61 7.42 -10.25 -4.88
N LYS A 62 6.76 -10.90 -5.84
CA LYS A 62 7.37 -11.98 -6.62
C LYS A 62 8.22 -11.45 -7.75
N SER A 63 7.86 -10.30 -8.31
CA SER A 63 8.58 -9.73 -9.43
C SER A 63 9.89 -9.05 -9.05
N HIS A 64 10.83 -9.10 -9.98
CA HIS A 64 12.09 -8.35 -9.95
C HIS A 64 12.08 -7.16 -10.94
N TYR A 65 10.91 -6.77 -11.44
CA TYR A 65 10.74 -5.65 -12.38
C TYR A 65 9.59 -4.74 -11.92
N ILE A 66 9.82 -3.41 -11.89
CA ILE A 66 8.89 -2.45 -11.28
C ILE A 66 7.48 -2.47 -11.89
N PRO A 67 7.29 -2.44 -13.22
CA PRO A 67 5.96 -2.55 -13.81
C PRO A 67 5.18 -3.80 -13.37
N ASN A 68 5.85 -4.93 -13.22
CA ASN A 68 5.22 -6.18 -12.77
C ASN A 68 4.90 -6.14 -11.26
N ALA A 69 5.81 -5.57 -10.46
CA ALA A 69 5.59 -5.30 -9.04
C ALA A 69 4.37 -4.38 -8.80
N ARG A 70 4.16 -3.38 -9.67
CA ARG A 70 2.95 -2.55 -9.67
C ARG A 70 1.69 -3.37 -9.91
N MET A 71 1.67 -4.20 -10.96
CA MET A 71 0.51 -5.06 -11.25
C MET A 71 0.19 -6.00 -10.08
N GLU A 72 1.21 -6.53 -9.40
CA GLU A 72 1.01 -7.33 -8.18
C GLU A 72 0.33 -6.52 -7.07
N CYS A 73 0.78 -5.28 -6.82
CA CYS A 73 0.16 -4.38 -5.84
C CYS A 73 -1.28 -4.04 -6.21
N GLU A 74 -1.57 -3.75 -7.48
CA GLU A 74 -2.92 -3.51 -7.98
C GLU A 74 -3.83 -4.74 -7.79
N ALA A 75 -3.34 -5.93 -8.15
CA ALA A 75 -4.08 -7.18 -8.01
C ALA A 75 -4.34 -7.50 -6.53
N HIS A 76 -3.36 -7.26 -5.66
CA HIS A 76 -3.54 -7.39 -4.21
C HIS A 76 -4.58 -6.42 -3.69
N TRP A 77 -4.48 -5.13 -4.03
CA TRP A 77 -5.46 -4.14 -3.60
C TRP A 77 -6.89 -4.52 -4.05
N LYS A 78 -7.07 -4.90 -5.32
CA LYS A 78 -8.36 -5.37 -5.84
C LYS A 78 -8.86 -6.58 -5.05
N LYS A 79 -8.04 -7.61 -4.87
CA LYS A 79 -8.45 -8.81 -4.15
C LYS A 79 -8.81 -8.52 -2.67
N THR A 80 -8.02 -7.69 -2.00
CA THR A 80 -8.15 -7.48 -0.55
C THR A 80 -9.27 -6.50 -0.20
N TYR A 81 -9.49 -5.46 -1.00
CA TYR A 81 -10.36 -4.34 -0.62
C TYR A 81 -11.54 -4.09 -1.58
N LEU A 82 -11.54 -4.68 -2.79
CA LEU A 82 -12.71 -4.66 -3.68
C LEU A 82 -13.59 -5.92 -3.55
N THR A 83 -13.21 -6.91 -2.73
CA THR A 83 -14.00 -8.14 -2.51
C THR A 83 -14.94 -8.00 -1.30
N LEU A 84 -15.77 -6.96 -1.29
CA LEU A 84 -16.88 -6.77 -0.34
C LEU A 84 -18.16 -6.33 -1.09
N ILE A 85 -18.36 -6.88 -2.29
CA ILE A 85 -19.63 -6.80 -3.02
C ILE A 85 -20.01 -8.23 -3.41
N ALA A 86 -20.57 -8.98 -2.45
CA ALA A 86 -21.28 -10.23 -2.68
C ALA A 86 -22.42 -10.34 -1.68
#